data_AF-A0A535MSK3-F1
#
_entry.id   AF-A0A535MSK3-F1
#
_cell.length_a   1.000
_cell.length_b   1.000
_cell.length_c   1.000
_cell.angle_alpha   90.00
_cell.angle_beta   90.00
_cell.angle_gamma   90.00
#
_symmetry.space_group_name_H-M   'P 1'
#
loop_
_entity.id
_entity.type
_entity.pdbx_description
1 polymer ?
#
loop_
_entity_poly.entity_id
_entity_poly.type
_entity_poly.pdbx_seq_one_letter_code
_entity_poly.pdbx_strand_id
1 'polypeptide(L)'
;MAKWNPLALKILMWLVGVLLVVGSAASFVGDAVFNFGAGAGVTAPVAGIAFGAGVMIAGFDPIGNISWVRALVLYAILEVVYQIFTQITIGRFDIIAFIIAILVAVLVLVLYPNKPALWMQGGASGARA
;
A
#
# COMPACT_ATOMS: atom_id res chain seq x y z
N MET A 1 17.19 11.21 -13.53
CA MET A 1 16.11 11.30 -12.51
C MET A 1 15.94 12.76 -12.14
N ALA A 2 14.73 13.31 -12.20
CA ALA A 2 14.52 14.72 -11.83
C ALA A 2 14.82 14.93 -10.34
N LYS A 3 15.38 16.09 -9.97
CA LYS A 3 15.73 16.44 -8.59
C LYS A 3 14.58 16.30 -7.58
N TRP A 4 13.35 16.31 -8.08
CA TRP A 4 12.12 16.25 -7.29
C TRP A 4 11.60 14.84 -7.02
N ASN A 5 12.06 13.82 -7.76
CA ASN A 5 11.57 12.44 -7.60
C ASN A 5 11.66 11.91 -6.15
N PRO A 6 12.77 12.15 -5.41
CA PRO A 6 12.87 11.71 -4.02
C PRO A 6 11.85 12.39 -3.13
N LEU A 7 11.66 13.70 -3.26
CA LEU A 7 10.71 14.46 -2.44
C LEU A 7 9.26 14.08 -2.77
N ALA A 8 8.93 13.91 -4.05
CA ALA A 8 7.62 13.45 -4.49
C ALA A 8 7.30 12.04 -3.95
N LEU A 9 8.27 11.13 -3.90
CA LEU A 9 8.09 9.79 -3.32
C LEU A 9 7.78 9.88 -1.82
N LYS A 10 8.50 10.71 -1.07
CA LYS A 10 8.23 10.91 0.37
C LYS A 10 6.82 11.42 0.60
N ILE A 11 6.41 12.45 -0.14
CA ILE A 11 5.06 13.02 -0.07
C ILE A 11 4.01 11.99 -0.46
N LEU A 12 4.24 11.21 -1.51
CA LEU A 12 3.33 10.15 -1.93
C LEU A 12 3.11 9.13 -0.82
N MET A 13 4.19 8.64 -0.20
CA MET A 13 4.07 7.67 0.90
C MET A 13 3.32 8.27 2.10
N TRP A 14 3.60 9.53 2.44
CA TRP A 14 2.85 10.24 3.47
C TRP A 14 1.36 10.34 3.13
N LEU A 15 1.02 10.80 1.92
CA LEU A 15 -0.35 10.95 1.48
C LEU A 15 -1.10 9.62 1.52
N VAL A 16 -0.50 8.55 0.98
CA VAL A 16 -1.13 7.23 0.99
C VAL A 16 -1.28 6.69 2.41
N GLY A 17 -0.27 6.85 3.25
CA GLY A 17 -0.35 6.43 4.65
C GLY A 17 -1.48 7.15 5.41
N VAL A 18 -1.67 8.46 5.19
CA VAL A 18 -2.80 9.21 5.75
C VAL A 18 -4.13 8.70 5.23
N LEU A 19 -4.25 8.48 3.92
CA LEU A 19 -5.49 7.94 3.32
C LEU A 19 -5.85 6.58 3.89
N LEU A 20 -4.86 5.70 4.10
CA LEU A 20 -5.06 4.38 4.70
C LEU A 20 -5.52 4.48 6.15
N VAL A 21 -4.89 5.33 6.94
CA VAL A 21 -5.28 5.54 8.35
C VAL A 21 -6.69 6.12 8.43
N VAL A 22 -7.00 7.16 7.66
CA VAL A 22 -8.31 7.82 7.69
C VAL A 22 -9.42 6.88 7.17
N GLY A 23 -9.17 6.18 6.07
CA GLY A 23 -10.13 5.21 5.51
C GLY A 23 -10.41 4.06 6.48
N SER A 24 -9.38 3.56 7.14
CA SER A 24 -9.51 2.51 8.16
C SER A 24 -10.14 3.02 9.45
N ALA A 25 -9.89 4.27 9.83
CA ALA A 25 -10.56 4.89 10.97
C ALA A 25 -12.07 5.07 10.69
N ALA A 26 -12.44 5.46 9.47
CA ALA A 26 -13.83 5.60 9.07
C ALA A 26 -14.59 4.26 9.09
N SER A 27 -13.91 3.14 8.80
CA SER A 27 -14.55 1.82 8.84
C SER A 27 -14.89 1.35 10.25
N PHE A 28 -14.33 1.92 11.33
CA PHE A 28 -14.78 1.62 12.70
C PHE A 28 -16.26 1.91 12.92
N VAL A 29 -16.80 2.95 12.25
CA VAL A 29 -18.22 3.30 12.36
C VAL A 29 -19.09 2.22 11.72
N GLY A 30 -18.64 1.64 10.60
CA GLY A 30 -19.33 0.53 9.94
C GLY A 30 -19.22 -0.78 10.73
N ASP A 31 -18.03 -1.11 11.22
CA ASP A 31 -17.76 -2.33 12.00
C ASP A 31 -18.48 -2.35 13.35
N ALA A 32 -18.76 -1.17 13.94
CA ALA A 32 -19.56 -1.04 15.15
C ALA A 32 -21.01 -1.51 14.96
N VAL A 33 -21.53 -1.47 13.73
CA VAL A 33 -22.90 -1.91 13.40
C VAL A 33 -22.90 -3.36 12.89
N PHE A 34 -21.90 -3.73 12.09
CA PHE A 34 -21.73 -5.11 11.61
C PHE A 34 -20.27 -5.54 11.71
N ASN A 35 -19.97 -6.49 12.59
CA ASN A 35 -18.61 -6.94 12.86
C ASN A 35 -18.08 -7.91 11.78
N PHE A 36 -17.91 -7.42 10.56
CA PHE A 36 -17.36 -8.20 9.44
C PHE A 36 -15.82 -8.17 9.40
N GLY A 37 -15.19 -7.22 10.11
CA GLY A 37 -13.75 -7.00 10.08
C GLY A 37 -12.90 -7.84 11.04
N ALA A 38 -13.48 -8.75 11.83
CA ALA A 38 -12.74 -9.53 12.84
C ALA A 38 -12.42 -10.96 12.36
N GLY A 39 -11.14 -11.33 12.37
CA GLY A 39 -10.70 -12.69 12.06
C GLY A 39 -9.23 -12.93 12.39
N ALA A 40 -8.87 -14.18 12.75
CA ALA A 40 -7.49 -14.58 13.03
C ALA A 40 -6.73 -13.68 14.03
N GLY A 41 -7.43 -13.07 14.99
CA GLY A 41 -6.84 -12.17 16.00
C GLY A 41 -6.51 -10.77 15.50
N VAL A 42 -6.95 -10.38 14.31
CA VAL A 42 -6.71 -9.06 13.71
C VAL A 42 -8.06 -8.44 13.31
N THR A 43 -8.20 -7.13 13.56
CA THR A 43 -9.33 -6.36 13.03
C THR A 43 -8.87 -5.55 11.81
N ALA A 44 -9.66 -5.58 10.73
CA ALA A 44 -9.33 -4.88 9.49
C ALA A 44 -9.02 -3.38 9.69
N PRO A 45 -9.77 -2.62 10.51
CA PRO A 45 -9.43 -1.22 10.82
C PRO A 45 -8.05 -1.05 11.46
N VAL A 46 -7.71 -1.90 12.44
CA VAL A 46 -6.43 -1.79 13.16
C VAL A 46 -5.26 -2.14 12.24
N ALA A 47 -5.42 -3.19 11.42
CA ALA A 47 -4.43 -3.57 10.42
C ALA A 47 -4.18 -2.44 9.41
N GLY A 48 -5.24 -1.83 8.89
CA GLY A 48 -5.15 -0.73 7.94
C GLY A 48 -4.50 0.53 8.54
N ILE A 49 -4.80 0.86 9.80
CA ILE A 49 -4.13 1.96 10.52
C ILE A 49 -2.65 1.66 10.75
N ALA A 50 -2.31 0.47 11.24
CA ALA A 50 -0.93 0.09 11.49
C ALA A 50 -0.11 0.09 10.19
N PHE A 51 -0.69 -0.42 9.10
CA PHE A 51 -0.07 -0.40 7.78
C PHE A 51 0.12 1.04 7.27
N GLY A 52 -0.92 1.88 7.33
CA GLY A 52 -0.83 3.29 6.93
C GLY A 52 0.20 4.07 7.73
N ALA A 53 0.28 3.85 9.04
CA ALA A 53 1.29 4.44 9.91
C ALA A 53 2.72 4.00 9.52
N GLY A 54 2.92 2.71 9.25
CA GLY A 54 4.21 2.20 8.76
C GLY A 54 4.64 2.81 7.43
N VAL A 55 3.70 2.98 6.49
CA VAL A 55 3.95 3.66 5.21
C VAL A 55 4.34 5.13 5.43
N MET A 56 3.69 5.87 6.35
CA MET A 56 4.07 7.25 6.68
C MET A 56 5.48 7.34 7.28
N ILE A 57 5.81 6.47 8.23
CA ILE A 57 7.13 6.44 8.88
C ILE A 57 8.21 6.12 7.85
N ALA A 58 7.98 5.13 6.98
CA ALA A 58 8.89 4.81 5.88
C ALA A 58 9.03 5.96 4.86
N GLY A 59 8.02 6.83 4.75
CA GLY A 59 8.06 8.02 3.91
C GLY A 59 9.16 9.03 4.29
N PHE A 60 9.72 8.99 5.50
CA PHE A 60 10.86 9.84 5.86
C PHE A 60 12.15 9.43 5.15
N ASP A 61 12.38 8.12 5.02
CA ASP A 61 13.48 7.53 4.25
C ASP A 61 13.00 6.29 3.47
N PRO A 62 12.41 6.49 2.28
CA PRO A 62 11.89 5.40 1.46
C PRO A 62 12.97 4.43 0.96
N ILE A 63 14.21 4.91 0.85
CA ILE A 63 15.33 4.11 0.31
C ILE A 63 15.85 3.18 1.39
N GLY A 64 16.00 3.68 2.62
CA GLY A 64 16.32 2.86 3.79
C GLY A 64 15.22 1.87 4.16
N ASN A 65 13.96 2.19 3.85
CA ASN A 65 12.78 1.39 4.21
C ASN A 65 12.10 0.73 3.01
N ILE A 66 12.87 0.07 2.14
CA ILE A 66 12.35 -0.53 0.90
C ILE A 66 11.24 -1.57 1.14
N SER A 67 11.24 -2.26 2.28
CA SER A 67 10.20 -3.24 2.63
C SER A 67 8.80 -2.61 2.64
N TRP A 68 8.68 -1.39 3.16
CA TRP A 68 7.42 -0.65 3.18
C TRP A 68 7.02 -0.12 1.81
N VAL A 69 7.99 0.27 0.98
CA VAL A 69 7.71 0.63 -0.42
C VAL A 69 7.19 -0.58 -1.19
N ARG A 70 7.78 -1.76 -1.00
CA ARG A 70 7.30 -3.02 -1.58
C ARG A 70 5.91 -3.39 -1.06
N ALA A 71 5.68 -3.24 0.24
CA ALA A 71 4.38 -3.51 0.83
C ALA A 71 3.31 -2.56 0.29
N LEU A 72 3.65 -1.29 0.03
CA LEU A 72 2.77 -0.32 -0.61
C LEU A 72 2.42 -0.72 -2.05
N VAL A 73 3.40 -1.20 -2.83
CA VAL A 73 3.14 -1.73 -4.19
C VAL A 73 2.23 -2.96 -4.12
N LEU A 74 2.51 -3.88 -3.18
CA LEU A 74 1.69 -5.07 -2.97
C LEU A 74 0.26 -4.69 -2.58
N TYR A 75 0.08 -3.73 -1.67
CA TYR A 75 -1.22 -3.19 -1.30
C TYR A 75 -1.98 -2.68 -2.53
N ALA A 76 -1.35 -1.87 -3.38
CA ALA A 76 -1.99 -1.36 -4.58
C ALA A 76 -2.43 -2.47 -5.55
N ILE A 77 -1.62 -3.52 -5.71
CA ILE A 77 -1.98 -4.68 -6.53
C ILE A 77 -3.18 -5.43 -5.91
N LEU A 78 -3.13 -5.68 -4.60
CA LEU A 78 -4.20 -6.38 -3.89
C LEU A 78 -5.52 -5.60 -3.92
N GLU A 79 -5.47 -4.28 -3.82
CA GLU A 79 -6.65 -3.41 -3.94
C GLU A 79 -7.29 -3.53 -5.32
N VAL A 80 -6.49 -3.48 -6.40
CA VAL A 80 -6.98 -3.70 -7.77
C VAL A 80 -7.65 -5.07 -7.91
N VAL A 81 -7.01 -6.12 -7.41
CA VAL A 81 -7.57 -7.49 -7.43
C VAL A 81 -8.87 -7.56 -6.62
N TYR A 82 -8.90 -6.93 -5.45
CA TYR A 82 -10.08 -6.89 -4.58
C TYR A 82 -11.28 -6.20 -5.25
N GLN A 83 -11.06 -5.08 -5.93
CA GLN A 83 -12.12 -4.37 -6.66
C GLN A 83 -12.66 -5.20 -7.83
N ILE A 84 -11.80 -5.90 -8.56
CA ILE A 84 -12.23 -6.82 -9.63
C ILE A 84 -13.03 -8.00 -9.04
N PHE A 85 -12.54 -8.58 -7.95
CA PHE A 85 -13.19 -9.71 -7.29
C PHE A 85 -14.57 -9.34 -6.74
N THR A 86 -14.70 -8.22 -6.05
CA THR A 86 -15.98 -7.74 -5.50
C THR A 86 -16.98 -7.37 -6.60
N GLN A 87 -16.49 -6.83 -7.73
CA GLN A 87 -17.35 -6.55 -8.88
C GLN A 87 -17.94 -7.83 -9.46
N ILE A 88 -17.15 -8.90 -9.55
CA ILE A 88 -17.61 -10.19 -10.11
C ILE A 88 -18.50 -10.94 -9.13
N THR A 89 -18.19 -10.91 -7.83
CA THR A 89 -18.86 -11.76 -6.83
C THR A 89 -20.14 -11.17 -6.27
N ILE A 90 -20.16 -9.86 -6.03
CA ILE A 90 -21.28 -9.18 -5.35
C ILE A 90 -21.75 -7.92 -6.10
N GLY A 91 -21.24 -7.67 -7.32
CA GLY A 91 -21.64 -6.53 -8.14
C GLY A 91 -21.27 -5.17 -7.56
N ARG A 92 -20.28 -5.12 -6.65
CA ARG A 92 -19.83 -3.89 -6.01
C ARG A 92 -18.46 -3.50 -6.54
N PHE A 93 -18.31 -2.27 -6.99
CA PHE A 93 -17.05 -1.73 -7.49
C PHE A 93 -16.87 -0.29 -7.05
N ASP A 94 -15.74 -0.01 -6.40
CA ASP A 94 -15.34 1.34 -6.06
C ASP A 94 -14.29 1.84 -7.07
N ILE A 95 -14.77 2.63 -8.04
CA ILE A 95 -13.93 3.22 -9.08
C ILE A 95 -12.88 4.17 -8.50
N ILE A 96 -13.16 4.84 -7.38
CA ILE A 96 -12.24 5.81 -6.77
C ILE A 96 -11.07 5.03 -6.16
N ALA A 97 -11.35 4.01 -5.36
CA ALA A 97 -10.32 3.14 -4.77
C ALA A 97 -9.47 2.47 -5.86
N PHE A 98 -10.10 1.97 -6.93
CA PHE A 98 -9.42 1.35 -8.06
C PHE A 98 -8.44 2.31 -8.77
N ILE A 99 -8.89 3.53 -9.09
CA ILE A 99 -8.04 4.52 -9.76
C ILE A 99 -6.89 4.94 -8.83
N ILE A 100 -7.15 5.17 -7.54
CA ILE A 100 -6.12 5.53 -6.57
C ILE A 100 -5.05 4.44 -6.49
N ALA A 101 -5.45 3.16 -6.43
CA ALA A 101 -4.52 2.04 -6.37
C ALA A 101 -3.60 2.01 -7.61
N ILE A 102 -4.16 2.16 -8.81
CA ILE A 102 -3.37 2.22 -10.06
C ILE A 102 -2.42 3.42 -10.04
N LEU A 103 -2.91 4.61 -9.65
CA LEU A 103 -2.09 5.81 -9.57
C LEU A 103 -0.93 5.63 -8.59
N VAL A 104 -1.18 5.07 -7.41
CA VAL A 104 -0.12 4.79 -6.41
C VAL A 104 0.91 3.80 -6.97
N ALA A 105 0.47 2.70 -7.58
CA ALA A 105 1.39 1.73 -8.18
C ALA A 105 2.28 2.37 -9.26
N VAL A 106 1.68 3.13 -10.18
CA VAL A 106 2.40 3.82 -11.25
C VAL A 106 3.36 4.87 -10.69
N LEU A 107 2.91 5.70 -9.75
CA LEU A 107 3.73 6.76 -9.17
C LEU A 107 4.91 6.19 -8.39
N VAL A 108 4.73 5.11 -7.62
CA VAL A 108 5.86 4.44 -6.94
C VAL A 108 6.87 3.91 -7.97
N LEU A 109 6.42 3.23 -9.02
CA LEU A 109 7.31 2.69 -10.06
C LEU A 109 8.08 3.78 -10.82
N VAL A 110 7.49 4.97 -11.02
CA VAL A 110 8.09 6.09 -11.72
C VAL A 110 9.05 6.87 -10.83
N LEU A 111 8.66 7.12 -9.58
CA LEU A 111 9.41 7.98 -8.65
C LEU A 111 10.53 7.23 -7.94
N TYR A 112 10.44 5.90 -7.80
CA TYR A 112 11.45 5.13 -7.11
C TYR A 112 12.76 5.05 -7.93
N PRO A 113 13.91 5.42 -7.34
CA PRO A 113 15.18 5.48 -8.07
C PRO A 113 15.65 4.12 -8.58
N ASN A 114 15.45 3.06 -7.78
CA ASN A 114 15.98 1.72 -8.07
C ASN A 114 14.83 0.75 -8.33
N LYS A 115 14.16 0.87 -9.49
CA LYS A 115 13.00 0.03 -9.88
C LYS A 115 13.24 -1.47 -9.74
N PRO A 116 14.41 -2.04 -10.11
CA PRO A 116 14.67 -3.47 -9.94
C PRO A 116 14.64 -3.91 -8.48
N ALA A 117 14.95 -3.01 -7.54
CA ALA A 117 14.93 -3.32 -6.12
C ALA A 117 13.50 -3.39 -5.55
N LEU A 118 12.49 -2.89 -6.25
CA LEU A 118 11.08 -3.04 -5.84
C LEU A 118 10.59 -4.49 -5.98
N TRP A 119 11.22 -5.26 -6.85
CA TRP A 119 10.96 -6.68 -6.98
C TRP A 119 11.82 -7.43 -5.98
N MET A 120 11.36 -8.62 -5.55
CA MET A 120 12.25 -9.54 -4.86
C MET A 120 13.36 -9.91 -5.83
N GLN A 121 14.53 -9.30 -5.68
CA GLN A 121 15.74 -9.86 -6.25
C GLN A 121 15.89 -11.22 -5.59
N GLY A 122 15.55 -12.28 -6.32
CA GLY A 122 15.94 -13.62 -5.97
C GLY A 122 17.43 -13.56 -5.71
N GLY A 123 17.83 -13.86 -4.49
CA GLY A 123 19.22 -14.08 -4.19
C GLY A 123 19.70 -15.13 -5.17
N ALA A 124 20.46 -14.73 -6.19
CA ALA A 124 21.62 -15.50 -6.52
C ALA A 124 22.49 -15.45 -5.27
N SER A 125 22.18 -16.34 -4.33
CA SER A 125 23.16 -16.89 -3.42
C SER A 125 24.28 -17.37 -4.32
N GLY A 126 25.26 -16.50 -4.53
CA GLY A 126 26.59 -16.93 -4.87
C GLY A 126 26.98 -17.90 -3.78
N ALA A 127 26.84 -19.19 -4.08
CA ALA A 127 27.52 -20.25 -3.39
C ALA A 127 29.02 -19.93 -3.49
N ARG A 128 29.49 -19.14 -2.52
CA ARG A 128 30.89 -18.96 -2.20
C ARG A 128 31.17 -19.89 -1.04
N ALA A 129 31.67 -21.08 -1.37
CA ALA A 129 32.71 -21.84 -0.69
C ALA A 129 32.79 -23.22 -1.36
#